data_AF-A0A2R9SUT5-F1
#
_entry.id   AF-A0A2R9SUT5-F1
#
_cell.length_a   1.000
_cell.length_b   1.000
_cell.length_c   1.000
_cell.angle_alpha   90.00
_cell.angle_beta   90.00
_cell.angle_gamma   90.00
#
_symmetry.space_group_name_H-M   'P 1'
#
loop_
_entity.id
_entity.type
_entity.pdbx_description
1 polymer ?
#
loop_
_entity_poly.entity_id
_entity_poly.type
_entity_poly.pdbx_seq_one_letter_code
_entity_poly.pdbx_strand_id
1 'polypeptide(L)'
;MEKGTTQARKRKLSLIAGLFTGLLLVLTFAGNTIQNLTLPHVVTAVITKGSLDHSYSSRSTVHPKEVRELVNPSGWKVEKVLVTKGETVRKGQILVQYDGSEVKQQLAVEQSALKKLELSIELLEYNIMHAMQEEDEALRISASTAFVNSKDRI
;
A
#
# COMPACT_ATOMS: atom_id res chain seq x y z
N MET A 1 -120.59 32.97 9.93
CA MET A 1 -120.33 31.53 9.67
C MET A 1 -118.90 31.39 9.17
N GLU A 2 -118.02 30.89 10.03
CA GLU A 2 -116.58 31.16 10.08
C GLU A 2 -115.73 29.93 9.67
N LYS A 3 -115.94 29.36 8.47
CA LYS A 3 -115.19 28.16 8.05
C LYS A 3 -114.68 28.19 6.60
N GLY A 4 -114.28 29.36 6.10
CA GLY A 4 -113.71 29.51 4.75
C GLY A 4 -112.20 29.82 4.69
N THR A 5 -111.61 30.39 5.75
CA THR A 5 -110.23 30.93 5.70
C THR A 5 -109.17 30.02 6.32
N THR A 6 -109.58 29.02 7.10
CA THR A 6 -108.68 28.14 7.85
C THR A 6 -107.99 27.09 6.96
N GLN A 7 -108.63 26.65 5.88
CA GLN A 7 -108.09 25.57 5.02
C GLN A 7 -106.98 26.06 4.06
N ALA A 8 -107.11 27.26 3.50
CA ALA A 8 -106.11 27.85 2.59
C ALA A 8 -104.82 28.26 3.33
N ARG A 9 -104.94 28.82 4.55
CA ARG A 9 -103.79 29.15 5.41
C ARG A 9 -103.05 27.90 5.89
N LYS A 10 -103.77 26.85 6.27
CA LYS A 10 -103.18 25.55 6.65
C LYS A 10 -102.38 24.91 5.50
N ARG A 11 -102.88 24.98 4.24
CA ARG A 11 -102.13 24.48 3.07
C ARG A 11 -100.83 25.25 2.81
N LYS A 12 -100.87 26.60 2.87
CA LYS A 12 -99.65 27.41 2.70
C LYS A 12 -98.63 27.12 3.80
N LEU A 13 -99.07 26.97 5.05
CA LEU A 13 -98.19 26.65 6.18
C LEU A 13 -97.56 25.25 6.03
N SER A 14 -98.32 24.25 5.59
CA SER A 14 -97.79 22.90 5.33
C SER A 14 -96.76 22.88 4.20
N LEU A 15 -96.95 23.74 3.18
CA LEU A 15 -96.05 23.83 2.03
C LEU A 15 -94.74 24.55 2.41
N ILE A 16 -94.82 25.60 3.24
CA ILE A 16 -93.67 26.28 3.83
C ILE A 16 -92.92 25.35 4.78
N ALA A 17 -93.63 24.58 5.62
CA ALA A 17 -93.00 23.61 6.52
C ALA A 17 -92.27 22.49 5.75
N GLY A 18 -92.89 21.95 4.69
CA GLY A 18 -92.24 20.96 3.82
C GLY A 18 -91.01 21.53 3.10
N LEU A 19 -91.10 22.76 2.59
CA LEU A 19 -89.97 23.46 1.97
C LEU A 19 -88.83 23.69 2.98
N PHE A 20 -89.17 24.12 4.20
CA PHE A 20 -88.20 24.35 5.26
C PHE A 20 -87.50 23.06 5.67
N THR A 21 -88.23 21.97 5.89
CA THR A 21 -87.66 20.66 6.21
C THR A 21 -86.81 20.12 5.06
N GLY A 22 -87.26 20.28 3.81
CA GLY A 22 -86.49 19.90 2.63
C GLY A 22 -85.18 20.68 2.51
N LEU A 23 -85.22 21.99 2.73
CA LEU A 23 -84.01 22.84 2.73
C LEU A 23 -83.03 22.43 3.83
N LEU A 24 -83.54 22.13 5.03
CA LEU A 24 -82.73 21.68 6.16
C LEU A 24 -82.02 20.35 5.83
N LEU A 25 -82.73 19.39 5.24
CA LEU A 25 -82.15 18.11 4.83
C LEU A 25 -81.05 18.27 3.79
N VAL A 26 -81.26 19.11 2.77
CA VAL A 26 -80.25 19.39 1.75
C VAL A 26 -79.03 20.05 2.38
N LEU A 27 -79.22 21.02 3.27
CA LEU A 27 -78.12 21.73 3.92
C LEU A 27 -77.36 20.83 4.90
N THR A 28 -78.04 19.94 5.64
CA THR A 28 -77.42 18.96 6.54
C THR A 28 -76.58 17.96 5.76
N PHE A 29 -77.09 17.43 4.65
CA PHE A 29 -76.35 16.47 3.84
C PHE A 29 -75.16 17.14 3.14
N ALA A 30 -75.36 18.34 2.58
CA ALA A 30 -74.31 19.10 1.91
C ALA A 30 -73.24 19.63 2.86
N GLY A 31 -73.57 19.96 4.11
CA GLY A 31 -72.60 20.44 5.11
C GLY A 31 -71.49 19.42 5.38
N ASN A 32 -71.87 18.13 5.50
CA ASN A 32 -70.90 17.05 5.64
C ASN A 32 -70.05 16.85 4.37
N THR A 33 -70.65 17.00 3.18
CA THR A 33 -69.94 16.88 1.90
C THR A 33 -68.94 18.01 1.68
N ILE A 34 -69.32 19.27 1.95
CA ILE A 34 -68.43 20.43 1.82
C ILE A 34 -67.26 20.32 2.81
N GLN A 35 -67.52 19.89 4.05
CA GLN A 35 -66.46 19.65 5.03
C GLN A 35 -65.46 18.60 4.53
N ASN A 36 -65.94 17.53 3.89
CA ASN A 36 -65.07 16.48 3.35
C ASN A 36 -64.25 16.92 2.12
N LEU A 37 -64.74 17.90 1.34
CA LEU A 37 -64.00 18.49 0.22
C LEU A 37 -62.85 19.40 0.66
N THR A 38 -62.94 19.97 1.87
CA THR A 38 -61.85 20.78 2.44
C THR A 38 -60.74 19.96 3.07
N LEU A 39 -60.87 18.63 3.12
CA LEU A 39 -59.79 17.80 3.64
C LEU A 39 -58.57 17.87 2.70
N PRO A 40 -57.41 18.30 3.22
CA PRO A 40 -56.20 18.36 2.41
C PRO A 40 -55.76 16.95 2.03
N HIS A 41 -55.53 16.74 0.73
CA HIS A 41 -55.05 15.46 0.21
C HIS A 41 -53.55 15.36 0.45
N VAL A 42 -53.13 14.45 1.35
CA VAL A 42 -51.72 14.22 1.66
C VAL A 42 -51.27 12.87 1.10
N VAL A 43 -50.16 12.89 0.37
CA VAL A 43 -49.52 11.68 -0.12
C VAL A 43 -48.63 11.16 1.00
N THR A 44 -48.91 9.94 1.47
CA THR A 44 -48.08 9.26 2.47
C THR A 44 -47.33 8.10 1.82
N ALA A 45 -46.10 7.87 2.26
CA ALA A 45 -45.31 6.71 1.87
C ALA A 45 -45.24 5.74 3.05
N VAL A 46 -45.56 4.47 2.82
CA VAL A 46 -45.43 3.41 3.82
C VAL A 46 -43.96 3.01 3.93
N ILE A 47 -43.36 3.25 5.09
CA ILE A 47 -41.95 2.91 5.35
C ILE A 47 -41.84 1.39 5.42
N THR A 48 -41.17 0.78 4.45
CA THR A 48 -40.83 -0.64 4.46
C THR A 48 -39.40 -0.80 4.96
N LYS A 49 -39.16 -1.71 5.91
CA LYS A 49 -37.81 -2.02 6.39
C LYS A 49 -37.03 -2.71 5.28
N GLY A 50 -36.11 -1.98 4.64
CA GLY A 50 -35.10 -2.53 3.74
C GLY A 50 -33.74 -2.60 4.45
N SER A 51 -32.88 -3.55 4.05
CA SER A 51 -31.48 -3.54 4.45
C SER A 51 -30.77 -2.42 3.70
N LEU A 52 -30.10 -1.53 4.43
CA LEU A 52 -29.25 -0.50 3.85
C LEU A 52 -27.82 -1.02 3.83
N ASP A 53 -27.35 -1.44 2.66
CA ASP A 53 -25.98 -1.92 2.51
C ASP A 53 -25.04 -0.71 2.41
N HIS A 54 -24.34 -0.44 3.50
CA HIS A 54 -23.32 0.60 3.56
C HIS A 54 -22.02 0.08 2.94
N SER A 55 -21.79 0.37 1.66
CA SER A 55 -20.48 0.13 1.04
C SER A 55 -19.52 1.27 1.37
N TYR A 56 -18.43 0.97 2.08
CA TYR A 56 -17.35 1.91 2.32
C TYR A 56 -16.31 1.80 1.21
N SER A 57 -16.13 2.86 0.43
CA SER A 57 -15.08 2.93 -0.60
C SER A 57 -13.89 3.70 -0.04
N SER A 58 -12.78 2.99 0.19
CA SER A 58 -11.50 3.59 0.56
C SER A 58 -10.58 3.62 -0.66
N ARG A 59 -9.93 4.75 -0.89
CA ARG A 59 -8.90 4.89 -1.92
C ARG A 59 -7.54 4.84 -1.22
N SER A 60 -6.79 3.77 -1.46
CA SER A 60 -5.40 3.65 -1.04
C SER A 60 -4.49 3.63 -2.27
N THR A 61 -3.34 4.29 -2.15
CA THR A 61 -2.26 4.19 -3.13
C THR A 61 -1.33 3.08 -2.68
N VAL A 62 -1.09 2.09 -3.54
CA VAL A 62 -0.15 1.01 -3.24
C VAL A 62 1.26 1.53 -3.49
N HIS A 63 2.09 1.52 -2.45
CA HIS A 63 3.52 1.81 -2.57
C HIS A 63 4.33 0.52 -2.65
N PRO A 64 5.46 0.51 -3.37
CA PRO A 64 6.38 -0.62 -3.35
C PRO A 64 6.83 -0.90 -1.91
N LYS A 65 6.89 -2.18 -1.53
CA LYS A 65 7.35 -2.60 -0.19
C LYS A 65 8.75 -2.10 0.12
N GLU A 66 9.62 -2.06 -0.90
CA GLU A 66 11.00 -1.62 -0.79
C GLU A 66 11.47 -1.12 -2.15
N VAL A 67 12.15 0.03 -2.18
CA VAL A 67 12.84 0.55 -3.37
C VAL A 67 14.32 0.58 -3.04
N ARG A 68 15.14 -0.07 -3.86
CA ARG A 68 16.60 -0.04 -3.73
C ARG A 68 17.23 0.53 -4.98
N GLU A 69 17.98 1.59 -4.81
CA GLU A 69 18.80 2.16 -5.86
C GLU A 69 20.15 1.43 -5.92
N LEU A 70 20.57 1.07 -7.12
CA LEU A 70 21.90 0.52 -7.35
C LEU A 70 22.86 1.69 -7.52
N VAL A 71 23.50 2.08 -6.41
CA VAL A 71 24.54 3.10 -6.41
C VAL A 71 25.89 2.43 -6.67
N ASN A 72 26.73 3.06 -7.49
CA ASN A 72 28.11 2.64 -7.73
C ASN A 72 29.08 3.56 -6.97
N PRO A 73 29.35 3.29 -5.68
CA PRO A 73 30.24 4.13 -4.87
C PRO A 73 31.70 4.07 -5.33
N SER A 74 32.11 2.97 -5.98
CA SER A 74 33.50 2.74 -6.41
C SER A 74 33.84 3.45 -7.73
N GLY A 75 32.86 4.08 -8.39
CA GLY A 75 33.07 4.82 -9.65
C GLY A 75 33.45 3.95 -10.84
N TRP A 76 33.30 2.62 -10.74
CA TRP A 76 33.72 1.70 -11.78
C TRP A 76 32.92 1.86 -13.07
N LYS A 77 33.57 1.69 -14.21
CA LYS A 77 32.90 1.78 -15.51
C LYS A 77 31.96 0.60 -15.68
N VAL A 78 30.72 0.87 -16.09
CA VAL A 78 29.75 -0.18 -16.44
C VAL A 78 30.16 -0.78 -17.79
N GLU A 79 30.43 -2.08 -17.80
CA GLU A 79 30.72 -2.83 -19.02
C GLU A 79 29.40 -3.21 -19.72
N LYS A 80 28.46 -3.78 -18.96
CA LYS A 80 27.19 -4.26 -19.50
C LYS A 80 26.06 -4.23 -18.47
N VAL A 81 24.88 -3.81 -18.92
CA VAL A 81 23.63 -3.99 -18.16
C VAL A 81 22.95 -5.25 -18.69
N LEU A 82 22.66 -6.19 -17.80
CA LEU A 82 22.15 -7.53 -18.16
C LEU A 82 20.62 -7.64 -18.09
N VAL A 83 19.95 -6.56 -17.70
CA VAL A 83 18.50 -6.53 -17.47
C VAL A 83 17.84 -5.37 -18.22
N THR A 84 16.59 -5.59 -18.62
CA THR A 84 15.77 -4.59 -19.31
C THR A 84 14.83 -3.85 -18.35
N LYS A 85 14.39 -2.65 -18.75
CA LYS A 85 13.44 -1.87 -17.95
C LYS A 85 12.11 -2.62 -17.83
N GLY A 86 11.66 -2.85 -16.59
CA GLY A 86 10.40 -3.56 -16.29
C GLY A 86 10.55 -5.07 -16.11
N GLU A 87 11.76 -5.61 -16.21
CA GLU A 87 12.02 -7.03 -16.01
C GLU A 87 11.95 -7.43 -14.53
N THR A 88 11.39 -8.61 -14.24
CA THR A 88 11.34 -9.15 -12.87
C THR A 88 12.65 -9.86 -12.55
N VAL A 89 13.35 -9.37 -11.52
CA VAL A 89 14.65 -9.89 -11.11
C VAL A 89 14.58 -10.58 -9.75
N ARG A 90 15.44 -11.59 -9.54
CA ARG A 90 15.49 -12.33 -8.26
C ARG A 90 16.68 -11.90 -7.41
N LYS A 91 16.58 -12.14 -6.09
CA LYS A 91 17.70 -11.93 -5.16
C LYS A 91 18.89 -12.79 -5.60
N GLY A 92 20.05 -12.15 -5.77
CA GLY A 92 21.29 -12.79 -6.21
C GLY A 92 21.50 -12.83 -7.72
N GLN A 93 20.57 -12.33 -8.52
CA GLN A 93 20.77 -12.17 -9.96
C GLN A 93 21.73 -11.00 -10.24
N ILE A 94 22.66 -11.22 -11.17
CA ILE A 94 23.58 -10.18 -11.62
C ILE A 94 22.83 -9.23 -12.55
N LEU A 95 22.80 -7.95 -12.19
CA LEU A 95 22.07 -6.91 -12.93
C LEU A 95 22.99 -6.07 -13.81
N VAL A 96 24.18 -5.78 -13.29
CA VAL A 96 25.19 -4.93 -13.92
C VAL A 96 26.55 -5.61 -13.79
N GLN A 97 27.27 -5.65 -14.90
CA GLN A 97 28.66 -6.07 -14.95
C GLN A 97 29.54 -4.83 -15.07
N TYR A 98 30.49 -4.69 -14.15
CA TYR A 98 31.48 -3.62 -14.13
C TYR A 98 32.79 -4.10 -14.76
N ASP A 99 33.50 -3.19 -15.41
CA ASP A 99 34.84 -3.44 -15.93
C ASP A 99 35.81 -3.57 -14.75
N GLY A 100 36.17 -4.81 -14.44
CA GLY A 100 37.07 -5.16 -13.33
C GLY A 100 38.52 -5.37 -13.77
N SER A 101 38.92 -4.93 -14.98
CA SER A 101 40.25 -5.21 -15.53
C SER A 101 41.38 -4.69 -14.64
N GLU A 102 41.25 -3.45 -14.16
CA GLU A 102 42.20 -2.83 -13.23
C GLU A 102 42.26 -3.56 -11.89
N VAL A 103 41.11 -3.94 -11.34
CA VAL A 103 41.00 -4.69 -10.08
C VAL A 103 41.64 -6.06 -10.19
N LYS A 104 41.42 -6.77 -11.31
CA LYS A 104 42.05 -8.07 -11.56
C LYS A 104 43.57 -7.96 -11.66
N GLN A 105 44.07 -6.92 -12.33
CA GLN A 105 45.49 -6.67 -12.43
C GLN A 105 46.10 -6.35 -11.06
N GLN A 106 45.46 -5.49 -10.27
CA GLN A 106 45.91 -5.17 -8.92
C GLN A 106 45.90 -6.41 -8.00
N LEU A 107 44.84 -7.22 -8.08
CA LEU A 107 44.76 -8.47 -7.34
C LEU A 107 45.89 -9.44 -7.73
N ALA A 108 46.20 -9.55 -9.03
CA ALA A 108 47.29 -10.39 -9.50
C ALA A 108 48.67 -9.91 -9.02
N VAL A 109 48.87 -8.58 -8.97
CA VAL A 109 50.09 -7.97 -8.41
C VAL A 109 50.22 -8.31 -6.93
N GLU A 110 49.16 -8.13 -6.15
CA GLU A 110 49.16 -8.44 -4.71
C GLU A 110 49.37 -9.93 -4.44
N GLN A 111 48.72 -10.82 -5.20
CA GLN A 111 48.93 -12.26 -5.09
C GLN A 111 50.38 -12.66 -5.43
N SER A 112 50.98 -12.01 -6.44
CA SER A 112 52.39 -12.24 -6.80
C SER A 112 53.33 -11.74 -5.71
N ALA A 113 53.03 -10.59 -5.10
CA ALA A 113 53.80 -10.04 -3.98
C ALA A 113 53.74 -10.99 -2.78
N LEU A 114 52.54 -11.48 -2.43
CA LEU A 114 52.34 -12.46 -1.38
C LEU A 114 53.14 -13.74 -1.65
N LYS A 115 53.09 -14.25 -2.89
CA LYS A 115 53.82 -15.48 -3.23
C LYS A 115 55.32 -15.31 -3.12
N LYS A 116 55.84 -14.15 -3.49
CA LYS A 116 57.26 -13.81 -3.35
C LYS A 116 57.69 -13.78 -1.88
N LEU A 117 56.85 -13.24 -1.01
CA LEU A 117 57.07 -13.25 0.45
C LEU A 117 57.10 -14.68 0.98
N GLU A 118 56.12 -15.52 0.62
CA GLU A 118 56.09 -16.94 1.01
C GLU A 118 57.36 -17.69 0.58
N LEU A 119 57.78 -17.55 -0.68
CA LEU A 119 59.00 -18.18 -1.19
C LEU A 119 60.26 -17.67 -0.47
N SER A 120 60.28 -16.39 -0.07
CA SER A 120 61.40 -15.84 0.69
C SER A 120 61.50 -16.44 2.10
N ILE A 121 60.35 -16.73 2.74
CA ILE A 121 60.28 -17.41 4.03
C ILE A 121 60.74 -18.86 3.89
N GLU A 122 60.24 -19.58 2.88
CA GLU A 122 60.61 -20.98 2.62
C GLU A 122 62.12 -21.11 2.33
N LEU A 123 62.68 -20.21 1.52
CA LEU A 123 64.11 -20.18 1.23
C LEU A 123 64.94 -19.89 2.48
N LEU A 124 64.45 -19.02 3.37
CA LEU A 124 65.10 -18.73 4.64
C LEU A 124 65.11 -19.97 5.56
N GLU A 125 63.98 -20.68 5.67
CA GLU A 125 63.87 -21.93 6.43
C GLU A 125 64.78 -23.02 5.87
N TYR A 126 64.82 -23.19 4.55
CA TYR A 126 65.69 -24.14 3.86
C TYR A 126 67.17 -23.86 4.19
N ASN A 127 67.60 -22.61 4.12
CA ASN A 127 68.98 -22.21 4.40
C ASN A 127 69.37 -22.47 5.86
N ILE A 128 68.45 -22.25 6.81
CA ILE A 128 68.67 -22.57 8.23
C ILE A 128 68.84 -24.08 8.41
N MET A 129 67.97 -24.90 7.81
CA MET A 129 68.07 -26.36 7.93
C MET A 129 69.39 -26.90 7.35
N HIS A 130 69.84 -26.37 6.22
CA HIS A 130 71.11 -26.76 5.60
C HIS A 130 72.32 -26.32 6.44
N ALA A 131 72.31 -25.09 6.95
CA ALA A 131 73.35 -24.58 7.85
C ALA A 131 73.41 -25.32 9.21
N MET A 132 72.34 -26.02 9.60
CA MET A 132 72.33 -26.89 10.78
C MET A 132 72.84 -28.31 10.51
N GLN A 133 72.86 -28.75 9.24
CA GLN A 133 73.40 -30.05 8.84
C GLN A 133 74.92 -29.99 8.57
N GLU A 134 75.43 -28.87 8.08
CA GLU A 134 76.88 -28.60 8.05
C GLU A 134 77.34 -28.21 9.47
N GLU A 135 78.37 -28.86 10.01
CA GLU A 135 78.93 -28.67 11.37
C GLU A 135 79.66 -27.30 11.56
N ASP A 136 79.18 -26.23 10.94
CA ASP A 136 79.80 -24.90 11.00
C ASP A 136 79.01 -23.97 11.95
N GLU A 137 79.51 -23.81 13.19
CA GLU A 137 78.84 -23.04 14.25
C GLU A 137 78.57 -21.57 13.87
N ALA A 138 79.39 -20.98 13.00
CA ALA A 138 79.24 -19.58 12.56
C ALA A 138 78.02 -19.36 11.64
N LEU A 139 77.68 -20.36 10.82
CA LEU A 139 76.52 -20.31 9.93
C LEU A 139 75.21 -20.49 10.71
N ARG A 140 75.23 -21.26 11.79
CA ARG A 140 74.06 -21.47 12.66
C ARG A 140 73.63 -20.22 13.41
N ILE A 141 74.59 -19.45 13.94
CA ILE A 141 74.30 -18.21 14.70
C ILE A 141 73.80 -17.11 13.75
N SER A 142 74.41 -16.96 12.58
CA SER A 142 74.00 -15.96 11.58
C SER A 142 72.63 -16.27 10.95
N ALA A 143 72.33 -17.54 10.66
CA ALA A 143 71.04 -17.95 10.11
C ALA A 143 69.89 -17.80 11.14
N SER A 144 70.13 -18.14 12.41
CA SER A 144 69.14 -17.97 13.50
C SER A 144 68.84 -16.49 13.79
N THR A 145 69.87 -15.64 13.82
CA THR A 145 69.68 -14.19 14.04
C THR A 145 68.99 -13.50 12.87
N ALA A 146 69.27 -13.90 11.61
CA ALA A 146 68.57 -13.41 10.43
C ALA A 146 67.08 -13.77 10.44
N PHE A 147 66.72 -14.99 10.87
CA PHE A 147 65.33 -15.43 11.00
C PHE A 147 64.56 -14.63 12.05
N VAL A 148 65.11 -14.50 13.26
CA VAL A 148 64.46 -13.76 14.35
C VAL A 148 64.25 -12.29 13.97
N ASN A 149 65.26 -11.64 13.38
CA ASN A 149 65.16 -10.24 12.95
C ASN A 149 64.19 -10.04 11.77
N SER A 150 64.01 -11.06 10.91
CA SER A 150 63.00 -11.01 9.84
C SER A 150 61.57 -11.18 10.37
N LYS A 151 61.39 -12.00 11.42
CA LYS A 151 60.10 -12.28 12.05
C LYS A 151 59.57 -11.11 12.90
N ASP A 152 60.47 -10.32 13.48
CA ASP A 152 60.14 -9.11 14.26
C ASP A 152 59.80 -7.89 13.40
N ARG A 153 60.01 -7.95 12.08
CA ARG A 153 59.80 -6.83 11.13
C ARG A 153 58.55 -6.94 10.27
N ILE A 154 57.74 -7.98 10.47
CA ILE A 154 56.40 -8.15 9.89
C ILE A 154 55.38 -7.78 10.96
#